data_AF-A0A151EMD1-F1
#
_entry.id   AF-A0A151EMD1-F1
#
_cell.length_a   1.000
_cell.length_b   1.000
_cell.length_c   1.000
_cell.angle_alpha   90.00
_cell.angle_beta   90.00
_cell.angle_gamma   90.00
#
_symmetry.space_group_name_H-M   'P 1'
#
loop_
_entity.id
_entity.type
_entity.pdbx_description
1 polymer ?
#
loop_
_entity_poly.entity_id
_entity_poly.type
_entity_poly.pdbx_seq_one_letter_code
_entity_poly.pdbx_strand_id
1 'polypeptide(L)'
;MNGLILLLILIIALLFILGVIITIVLWKKQKENKYEEPDYQAFFIMGISFLPLGLVFMIAVNPAFFVFTGIGLCYIAIGLANKDKWKRRE
;
A
#
# COMPACT_ATOMS: atom_id res chain seq x y z
N MET A 1 22.57 -11.31 -18.77
CA MET A 1 22.86 -11.06 -17.35
C MET A 1 22.99 -9.56 -17.04
N ASN A 2 23.78 -8.78 -17.77
CA ASN A 2 23.99 -7.34 -17.47
C ASN A 2 22.71 -6.48 -17.51
N GLY A 3 21.79 -6.73 -18.45
CA GLY A 3 20.55 -5.96 -18.55
C GLY A 3 19.57 -6.16 -17.37
N LEU A 4 19.42 -7.39 -16.89
CA LEU A 4 18.58 -7.70 -15.72
C LEU A 4 19.15 -7.10 -14.43
N ILE A 5 20.49 -7.12 -14.29
CA ILE A 5 21.18 -6.51 -13.15
C ILE A 5 20.98 -4.99 -13.16
N LEU A 6 21.13 -4.33 -14.31
CA LEU A 6 20.86 -2.89 -14.46
C LEU A 6 19.40 -2.54 -14.13
N LEU A 7 18.45 -3.35 -14.59
CA LEU A 7 17.02 -3.15 -14.31
C LEU A 7 16.72 -3.28 -12.81
N LEU A 8 17.30 -4.28 -12.12
CA LEU A 8 17.15 -4.43 -10.68
C LEU A 8 17.72 -3.24 -9.91
N ILE A 9 18.90 -2.76 -10.28
CA ILE A 9 19.52 -1.58 -9.66
C ILE A 9 18.63 -0.34 -9.83
N LEU A 10 18.05 -0.16 -11.02
CA LEU A 10 17.15 0.97 -11.29
C LEU A 10 15.89 0.91 -10.43
N ILE A 11 15.27 -0.27 -10.30
CA ILE A 11 14.10 -0.46 -9.44
C ILE A 11 14.45 -0.16 -7.98
N ILE A 12 15.59 -0.66 -7.48
CA ILE A 12 16.03 -0.40 -6.09
C ILE A 12 16.28 1.09 -5.87
N ALA A 13 16.95 1.76 -6.80
CA ALA A 13 17.20 3.21 -6.73
C ALA A 13 15.89 4.00 -6.71
N LEU A 14 14.91 3.63 -7.55
CA LEU A 14 13.60 4.27 -7.59
C LEU A 14 12.84 4.08 -6.26
N LEU A 15 12.84 2.87 -5.71
CA LEU A 15 12.22 2.58 -4.41
C LEU A 15 12.90 3.36 -3.27
N PHE A 16 14.23 3.50 -3.30
CA PHE A 16 14.96 4.30 -2.33
C PHE A 16 14.56 5.78 -2.41
N ILE A 17 14.49 6.36 -3.62
CA ILE A 17 14.07 7.75 -3.83
C ILE A 17 12.63 7.95 -3.33
N LEU A 18 11.71 7.04 -3.65
CA LEU A 18 10.33 7.08 -3.17
C LEU A 18 10.27 7.04 -1.64
N GLY A 19 11.05 6.16 -1.01
CA GLY A 19 11.16 6.07 0.45
C GLY A 19 11.59 7.41 1.06
N VAL A 20 12.67 8.01 0.54
CA VAL A 20 13.17 9.32 1.00
C VAL A 20 12.11 10.42 0.83
N ILE A 21 11.43 10.48 -0.32
CA ILE A 21 10.36 11.47 -0.57
C ILE A 21 9.23 11.31 0.45
N ILE A 22 8.77 10.08 0.68
CA ILE A 22 7.71 9.78 1.66
C ILE A 22 8.15 10.24 3.05
N THR A 23 9.38 9.90 3.48
CA THR A 23 9.91 10.31 4.79
C THR A 23 9.94 11.83 4.93
N ILE A 24 10.40 12.56 3.91
CA ILE A 24 10.45 14.03 3.93
C ILE A 24 9.04 14.63 4.00
N VAL A 25 8.10 14.12 3.21
CA VAL A 25 6.69 14.59 3.21
C VAL A 25 6.04 14.35 4.56
N LEU A 26 6.22 13.17 5.14
CA LEU A 26 5.72 12.82 6.46
C LEU A 26 6.33 13.73 7.54
N TRP A 27 7.65 13.93 7.52
CA TRP A 27 8.32 14.80 8.48
C TRP A 27 7.85 16.26 8.39
N LYS A 28 7.63 16.77 7.17
CA LYS A 28 7.09 18.11 6.93
C LYS A 28 5.65 18.24 7.45
N LYS A 29 4.78 17.27 7.14
CA LYS A 29 3.40 17.25 7.65
C LYS A 29 3.34 17.21 9.18
N GLN A 30 4.32 16.55 9.81
CA GLN A 30 4.43 16.46 11.28
C GLN A 30 4.71 17.83 11.87
N LYS A 31 5.67 18.54 11.27
CA LYS A 31 6.06 19.89 11.71
C LYS A 31 4.94 20.91 11.52
N GLU A 32 4.11 20.75 10.48
CA GLU A 32 2.98 21.64 10.20
C GLU A 32 1.72 21.31 11.02
N ASN A 33 1.74 20.26 11.85
CA ASN A 33 0.58 19.75 12.59
C ASN A 33 -0.66 19.49 11.70
N LYS A 34 -0.42 19.24 10.40
CA LYS A 34 -1.43 18.91 9.38
C LYS A 34 -1.54 17.40 9.16
N TYR A 35 -1.24 16.62 10.20
CA TYR A 35 -1.50 15.19 10.14
C TYR A 35 -3.00 14.98 10.28
N GLU A 36 -3.67 14.93 9.13
CA GLU A 36 -4.99 14.36 9.06
C GLU A 36 -4.90 12.86 9.37
N GLU A 37 -5.80 12.37 10.21
CA GLU A 37 -5.89 10.95 10.48
C GLU A 37 -6.14 10.20 9.17
N PRO A 38 -5.38 9.11 8.90
CA PRO A 38 -5.63 8.29 7.73
C PRO A 38 -7.06 7.73 7.74
N ASP A 39 -7.68 7.65 6.57
CA ASP A 39 -9.00 7.03 6.46
C ASP A 39 -8.90 5.50 6.53
N TYR A 40 -8.94 4.98 7.76
CA TYR A 40 -8.87 3.54 8.04
C TYR A 40 -10.03 2.75 7.43
N GLN A 41 -11.18 3.39 7.20
CA GLN A 41 -12.31 2.77 6.51
C GLN A 41 -11.99 2.59 5.02
N ALA A 42 -11.35 3.59 4.39
CA ALA A 42 -10.89 3.48 3.01
C ALA A 42 -9.87 2.34 2.84
N PHE A 43 -8.95 2.14 3.80
CA PHE A 43 -8.05 0.97 3.78
C PHE A 43 -8.83 -0.34 3.80
N PHE A 44 -9.82 -0.49 4.67
CA PHE A 44 -10.66 -1.69 4.70
C PHE A 44 -11.38 -1.94 3.37
N ILE A 45 -11.97 -0.90 2.77
CA ILE A 45 -12.67 -0.98 1.47
C ILE A 45 -11.69 -1.40 0.37
N MET A 46 -10.53 -0.75 0.29
CA MET A 46 -9.48 -1.11 -0.68
C MET A 46 -9.04 -2.56 -0.50
N GLY A 47 -8.90 -3.03 0.74
CA GLY A 47 -8.53 -4.41 1.03
C GLY A 47 -9.56 -5.43 0.56
N ILE A 48 -10.86 -5.18 0.82
CA ILE A 48 -11.96 -6.03 0.31
C ILE A 48 -12.02 -5.99 -1.22
N SER A 49 -11.66 -4.89 -1.88
CA SER A 49 -11.59 -4.82 -3.34
C SER A 49 -10.38 -5.57 -3.89
N PHE A 50 -9.21 -5.45 -3.27
CA PHE A 50 -7.94 -5.98 -3.81
C PHE A 50 -7.77 -7.48 -3.55
N LEU A 51 -8.31 -8.00 -2.45
CA LEU A 51 -8.24 -9.42 -2.13
C LEU A 51 -8.85 -10.32 -3.22
N PRO A 52 -10.12 -10.14 -3.65
CA PRO A 52 -10.72 -10.93 -4.72
C PRO A 52 -10.07 -10.64 -6.08
N LEU A 53 -9.69 -9.39 -6.37
CA LEU A 53 -8.95 -9.06 -7.59
C LEU A 53 -7.63 -9.84 -7.69
N GLY A 54 -6.87 -9.89 -6.60
CA GLY A 54 -5.62 -10.64 -6.53
C GLY A 54 -5.83 -12.14 -6.73
N LEU A 55 -6.88 -12.71 -6.12
CA LEU A 55 -7.23 -14.12 -6.31
C LEU A 55 -7.61 -14.43 -7.77
N VAL A 56 -8.45 -13.59 -8.38
CA VAL A 56 -8.86 -13.76 -9.78
C VAL A 56 -7.65 -13.67 -10.71
N PHE A 57 -6.77 -12.69 -10.54
CA PHE A 57 -5.57 -12.55 -11.37
C PHE A 57 -4.53 -13.65 -11.12
N MET A 58 -4.41 -14.13 -9.89
CA MET A 58 -3.55 -15.26 -9.57
C MET A 58 -3.97 -16.51 -10.36
N ILE A 59 -5.27 -16.78 -10.46
CA ILE A 59 -5.82 -17.94 -11.17
C ILE A 59 -5.84 -17.71 -12.69
N ALA A 60 -6.27 -16.54 -13.14
CA ALA A 60 -6.56 -16.27 -14.54
C ALA A 60 -5.34 -15.79 -15.37
N VAL A 61 -4.32 -15.21 -14.73
CA VAL A 61 -3.22 -14.54 -15.44
C VAL A 61 -1.86 -15.13 -15.05
N ASN A 62 -1.46 -15.02 -13.78
CA ASN A 62 -0.15 -15.50 -13.32
C ASN A 62 -0.12 -15.68 -11.80
N PRO A 63 0.44 -16.79 -11.28
CA PRO A 63 0.59 -16.99 -9.83
C PRO A 63 1.28 -15.84 -9.08
N ALA A 64 2.17 -15.08 -9.74
CA ALA A 64 2.86 -13.91 -9.20
C ALA A 64 1.91 -12.79 -8.71
N PHE A 65 0.64 -12.79 -9.14
CA PHE A 65 -0.38 -11.86 -8.64
C PHE A 65 -0.81 -12.13 -7.19
N PHE A 66 -0.28 -13.16 -6.52
CA PHE A 66 -0.45 -13.37 -5.07
C PHE A 66 -0.11 -12.11 -4.24
N VAL A 67 0.76 -11.23 -4.75
CA VAL A 67 1.12 -9.95 -4.13
C VAL A 67 -0.11 -9.06 -3.93
N PHE A 68 -1.06 -9.02 -4.87
CA PHE A 68 -2.29 -8.24 -4.73
C PHE A 68 -3.20 -8.80 -3.64
N THR A 69 -3.29 -10.13 -3.53
CA THR A 69 -4.00 -10.79 -2.43
C THR A 69 -3.35 -10.46 -1.08
N GLY A 70 -2.01 -10.50 -1.01
CA GLY A 70 -1.25 -10.12 0.17
C GLY A 70 -1.49 -8.67 0.60
N ILE A 71 -1.42 -7.73 -0.35
CA ILE A 71 -1.71 -6.31 -0.10
C ILE A 71 -3.17 -6.12 0.35
N GLY A 72 -4.12 -6.81 -0.28
CA GLY A 72 -5.53 -6.77 0.12
C GLY A 72 -5.74 -7.21 1.56
N LEU A 73 -5.08 -8.30 1.99
CA LEU A 73 -5.09 -8.77 3.37
C LEU A 73 -4.46 -7.76 4.33
N CYS A 74 -3.33 -7.15 3.98
CA CYS A 74 -2.70 -6.09 4.79
C CYS A 74 -3.65 -4.90 4.99
N TYR A 75 -4.31 -4.44 3.94
CA TYR A 75 -5.27 -3.33 4.01
C TYR A 75 -6.52 -3.66 4.84
N ILE A 76 -7.05 -4.90 4.73
CA ILE A 76 -8.12 -5.38 5.62
C ILE A 76 -7.64 -5.34 7.07
N ALA A 77 -6.45 -5.89 7.36
CA ALA A 77 -5.91 -5.94 8.71
C ALA A 77 -5.72 -4.53 9.31
N ILE A 78 -5.13 -3.59 8.55
CA ILE A 78 -4.95 -2.20 8.98
C ILE A 78 -6.30 -1.54 9.25
N GLY A 79 -7.28 -1.71 8.35
CA GLY A 79 -8.61 -1.14 8.48
C GLY A 79 -9.37 -1.69 9.67
N LEU A 80 -9.33 -3.01 9.92
CA LEU A 80 -9.98 -3.65 11.07
C LEU A 80 -9.30 -3.33 12.39
N ALA A 81 -7.97 -3.26 12.42
CA ALA A 81 -7.20 -2.93 13.62
C ALA A 81 -7.46 -1.49 14.12
N ASN A 82 -7.90 -0.60 13.22
CA ASN A 82 -8.25 0.79 13.52
C ASN A 82 -9.74 1.07 13.27
N LYS A 83 -10.60 0.05 13.48
CA LYS A 83 -12.05 0.16 13.26
C LYS A 83 -12.72 1.22 14.12
N ASP A 84 -12.18 1.49 15.29
CA ASP A 84 -12.57 2.56 16.20
C ASP A 84 -12.46 3.95 15.57
N LYS A 85 -11.49 4.15 14.65
CA LYS A 85 -11.21 5.41 13.95
C LYS A 85 -11.91 5.54 12.60
N TRP A 86 -12.84 4.64 12.29
CA TRP A 86 -13.61 4.78 11.05
C TRP A 86 -14.44 6.05 11.13
N LYS A 87 -14.36 6.87 10.09
CA LYS A 87 -15.13 8.11 9.98
C LYS A 87 -16.61 7.76 10.06
N ARG A 88 -17.21 7.98 11.24
CA ARG A 88 -18.65 7.93 11.39
C ARG A 88 -19.16 9.16 10.66
N ARG A 89 -20.01 8.95 9.65
CA ARG A 89 -20.77 10.05 9.07
C ARG A 89 -21.73 10.52 10.17
N GLU A 90 -21.43 11.67 10.77
CA GLU A 90 -22.45 12.50 11.42
C GLU A 90 -23.35 13.12 10.36
#